data_AF-G8X7D3-F1
#
_entry.id   AF-G8X7D3-F1
#
_cell.length_a   1.000
_cell.length_b   1.000
_cell.length_c   1.000
_cell.angle_alpha   90.00
_cell.angle_beta   90.00
_cell.angle_gamma   90.00
#
_symmetry.space_group_name_H-M   'P 1'
#
loop_
_entity.id
_entity.type
_entity.pdbx_description
1 polymer ?
#
loop_
_entity_poly.entity_id
_entity_poly.type
_entity_poly.pdbx_seq_one_letter_code
_entity_poly.pdbx_strand_id
1 'polypeptide(L)'
;MKQIKYLFIALCLVVSNQIIAQYTDEINTNRPGNSAGAFSVGKNVLQIEGGLYYANESHSVLNYEANGFGADLTTRYGLLKEQLEVSLDLQYQIDHYTAGIFNKNRKGLRQTTLGAKYLFYDPFKKGEKKPNIYSWRANHKFDWKRLIPAISGYVGVNYTMNNDYAIPDELAFSPKAVLITQHHLDRRWVIVTNFFADKIISKAFNYGYVITVTYGINEKWSAMLENKGIKGNYYSDGIFTTGITYLLNKNLQLDASISKNIKSTPDLLYGGLGVSWRFDKKHQDPKIKNGKEVKEVKKEEKRKSKKGILSEEELDKAAEKAEKQKRKNEKNKIEEVKPVEEKKKRVDDLEDSGN
;
A
#
# COMPACT_ATOMS: atom_id res chain seq x y z
N MET A 1 -15.52 -52.09 13.98
CA MET A 1 -15.93 -50.75 14.45
C MET A 1 -14.89 -50.06 15.36
N LYS A 2 -14.28 -50.72 16.36
CA LYS A 2 -13.28 -50.08 17.25
C LYS A 2 -12.02 -49.59 16.52
N GLN A 3 -11.52 -50.34 15.53
CA GLN A 3 -10.34 -50.01 14.72
C GLN A 3 -10.49 -48.69 13.93
N ILE A 4 -11.70 -48.40 13.42
CA ILE A 4 -11.99 -47.17 12.63
C ILE A 4 -11.97 -45.92 13.52
N LYS A 5 -12.36 -46.02 14.80
CA LYS A 5 -12.28 -44.91 15.75
C LYS A 5 -10.84 -44.49 16.03
N TYR A 6 -9.93 -45.45 16.19
CA TYR A 6 -8.51 -45.15 16.42
C TYR A 6 -7.84 -44.57 15.17
N LEU A 7 -8.23 -45.03 13.97
CA LEU A 7 -7.77 -44.45 12.70
C LEU A 7 -8.24 -42.99 12.55
N PHE A 8 -9.48 -42.68 12.94
CA PHE A 8 -10.03 -41.32 12.90
C PHE A 8 -9.33 -40.40 13.92
N ILE A 9 -9.05 -40.89 15.13
CA ILE A 9 -8.30 -40.14 16.16
C ILE A 9 -6.85 -39.91 15.74
N ALA A 10 -6.19 -40.92 15.15
CA ALA A 10 -4.84 -40.77 14.61
C ALA A 10 -4.79 -39.78 13.43
N LEU A 11 -5.79 -39.80 12.55
CA LEU A 11 -5.92 -38.84 11.45
C LEU A 11 -6.16 -37.41 11.97
N CYS A 12 -6.99 -37.23 13.01
CA CYS A 12 -7.17 -35.93 13.67
C CYS A 12 -5.89 -35.41 14.35
N LEU A 13 -5.04 -36.28 14.88
CA LEU A 13 -3.76 -35.90 15.50
C LEU A 13 -2.69 -35.54 14.46
N VAL A 14 -2.68 -36.18 13.29
CA VAL A 14 -1.76 -35.85 12.18
C VAL A 14 -2.09 -34.50 11.54
N VAL A 15 -3.36 -34.09 11.52
CA VAL A 15 -3.78 -32.75 11.01
C VAL A 15 -3.38 -31.61 11.97
N SER A 16 -3.06 -31.91 13.23
CA SER A 16 -2.72 -30.89 14.25
C SER A 16 -1.26 -30.41 14.24
N ASN A 17 -0.38 -30.96 13.38
CA ASN A 17 1.05 -30.61 13.34
C ASN A 17 1.43 -29.85 12.07
N GLN A 18 0.89 -28.64 11.93
CA GLN A 18 1.44 -27.61 11.04
C GLN A 18 1.67 -26.34 11.86
N ILE A 19 2.58 -26.42 12.84
CA ILE A 19 3.14 -25.22 13.47
C ILE A 19 4.32 -24.78 12.61
N ILE A 20 4.03 -24.02 11.56
CA ILE A 20 5.06 -23.23 10.88
C ILE A 20 5.12 -21.88 11.61
N ALA A 21 5.72 -21.89 12.79
CA ALA A 21 6.12 -20.69 13.48
C ALA A 21 7.40 -20.14 12.81
N GLN A 22 7.26 -19.42 11.71
CA GLN A 22 8.32 -18.59 11.14
C GLN A 22 7.75 -17.49 10.22
N TYR A 23 7.76 -16.26 10.74
CA TYR A 23 7.63 -14.94 10.08
C TYR A 23 6.48 -14.72 9.09
N THR A 24 5.67 -13.69 9.33
CA THR A 24 4.87 -13.12 8.23
C THR A 24 4.52 -11.66 8.45
N ASP A 25 5.04 -10.81 7.56
CA ASP A 25 4.40 -9.56 7.17
C ASP A 25 3.11 -9.96 6.43
N GLU A 26 2.01 -10.06 7.17
CA GLU A 26 0.68 -10.35 6.64
C GLU A 26 0.22 -9.22 5.70
N ILE A 27 -0.74 -9.52 4.83
CA ILE A 27 -1.35 -8.52 3.96
C ILE A 27 -2.01 -7.41 4.81
N ASN A 28 -1.55 -6.17 4.64
CA ASN A 28 -2.10 -5.01 5.33
C ASN A 28 -3.24 -4.41 4.49
N THR A 29 -4.45 -4.97 4.59
CA THR A 29 -5.62 -4.48 3.86
C THR A 29 -6.40 -3.41 4.63
N ASN A 30 -7.00 -2.48 3.90
CA ASN A 30 -7.97 -1.53 4.46
C ASN A 30 -9.40 -2.12 4.47
N ARG A 31 -9.63 -3.25 3.81
CA ARG A 31 -10.94 -3.93 3.77
C ARG A 31 -11.17 -4.79 5.00
N PRO A 32 -12.44 -4.97 5.44
CA PRO A 32 -13.67 -4.49 4.83
C PRO A 32 -14.14 -3.09 5.28
N GLY A 33 -13.36 -2.37 6.08
CA GLY A 33 -13.76 -1.08 6.66
C GLY A 33 -13.61 0.10 5.69
N ASN A 34 -14.04 1.28 6.14
CA ASN A 34 -13.74 2.56 5.47
C ASN A 34 -12.51 3.25 6.05
N SER A 35 -11.93 2.73 7.13
CA SER A 35 -10.66 3.21 7.65
C SER A 35 -9.47 2.66 6.87
N ALA A 36 -8.46 3.51 6.72
CA ALA A 36 -7.14 3.14 6.27
C ALA A 36 -6.19 2.99 7.45
N GLY A 37 -5.41 1.91 7.49
CA GLY A 37 -4.35 1.71 8.47
C GLY A 37 -3.22 2.73 8.33
N ALA A 38 -2.47 2.95 9.42
CA ALA A 38 -1.37 3.91 9.46
C ALA A 38 -0.19 3.46 8.60
N PHE A 39 0.07 2.15 8.56
CA PHE A 39 1.20 1.56 7.86
C PHE A 39 0.98 1.52 6.33
N SER A 40 2.09 1.62 5.60
CA SER A 40 2.10 1.43 4.15
C SER A 40 2.17 -0.05 3.77
N VAL A 41 1.79 -0.38 2.53
CA VAL A 41 1.98 -1.70 1.91
C VAL A 41 3.45 -2.11 1.74
N GLY A 42 4.40 -1.18 1.85
CA GLY A 42 5.83 -1.46 1.75
C GLY A 42 6.43 -1.26 0.36
N LYS A 43 7.75 -1.11 0.31
CA LYS A 43 8.48 -0.69 -0.90
C LYS A 43 8.31 -1.65 -2.08
N ASN A 44 7.95 -1.13 -3.26
CA ASN A 44 7.73 -1.92 -4.48
C ASN A 44 6.66 -3.01 -4.35
N VAL A 45 5.74 -2.87 -3.39
CA VAL A 45 4.60 -3.75 -3.23
C VAL A 45 3.40 -3.14 -3.94
N LEU A 46 2.78 -3.92 -4.80
CA LEU A 46 1.47 -3.59 -5.38
C LEU A 46 0.41 -4.38 -4.64
N GLN A 47 -0.63 -3.72 -4.16
CA GLN A 47 -1.79 -4.36 -3.55
C GLN A 47 -3.06 -3.91 -4.25
N ILE A 48 -3.90 -4.86 -4.60
CA ILE A 48 -5.19 -4.63 -5.23
C ILE A 48 -6.26 -5.17 -4.30
N GLU A 49 -7.26 -4.35 -4.00
CA GLU A 49 -8.39 -4.69 -3.16
C GLU A 49 -9.66 -4.43 -3.95
N GLY A 50 -10.45 -5.46 -4.20
CA GLY A 50 -11.68 -5.37 -4.95
C GLY A 50 -12.84 -5.89 -4.15
N GLY A 51 -14.02 -5.30 -4.33
CA GLY A 51 -15.23 -5.71 -3.64
C GLY A 51 -16.48 -5.51 -4.47
N LEU A 52 -17.49 -6.31 -4.14
CA LEU A 52 -18.84 -6.19 -4.66
C LEU A 52 -19.77 -5.97 -3.47
N TYR A 53 -20.68 -5.01 -3.60
CA TYR A 53 -21.64 -4.70 -2.57
C TYR A 53 -23.04 -4.51 -3.13
N TYR A 54 -24.03 -4.82 -2.32
CA TYR A 54 -25.42 -4.43 -2.51
C TYR A 54 -25.70 -3.22 -1.61
N ALA A 55 -26.37 -2.22 -2.17
CA ALA A 55 -26.77 -1.00 -1.50
C ALA A 55 -28.28 -0.89 -1.53
N ASN A 56 -28.88 -0.62 -0.38
CA ASN A 56 -30.25 -0.20 -0.24
C ASN A 56 -30.30 1.14 0.47
N GLU A 57 -30.91 2.12 -0.16
CA GLU A 57 -31.03 3.49 0.31
C GLU A 57 -32.50 3.89 0.24
N SER A 58 -33.04 4.40 1.34
CA SER A 58 -34.40 4.94 1.38
C SER A 58 -34.37 6.30 2.06
N HIS A 59 -35.19 7.25 1.62
CA HIS A 59 -35.15 8.60 2.14
C HIS A 59 -36.54 9.06 2.57
N SER A 60 -36.74 9.18 3.88
CA SER A 60 -38.06 9.46 4.46
C SER A 60 -38.67 10.82 4.07
N VAL A 61 -37.84 11.86 3.93
CA VAL A 61 -38.29 13.24 3.63
C VAL A 61 -38.58 13.46 2.14
N LEU A 62 -37.61 13.13 1.28
CA LEU A 62 -37.70 13.19 -0.19
C LEU A 62 -38.51 12.03 -0.80
N ASN A 63 -38.90 11.03 0.00
CA ASN A 63 -39.69 9.86 -0.37
C ASN A 63 -39.19 9.14 -1.63
N TYR A 64 -37.92 8.74 -1.60
CA TYR A 64 -37.32 7.91 -2.66
C TYR A 64 -36.72 6.63 -2.08
N GLU A 65 -36.61 5.63 -2.96
CA GLU A 65 -35.92 4.37 -2.73
C GLU A 65 -34.90 4.14 -3.85
N ALA A 66 -33.72 3.66 -3.48
CA ALA A 66 -32.65 3.31 -4.41
C ALA A 66 -32.00 2.02 -3.97
N ASN A 67 -32.11 0.99 -4.81
CA ASN A 67 -31.51 -0.31 -4.56
C ASN A 67 -30.66 -0.76 -5.74
N GLY A 68 -29.49 -1.33 -5.45
CA GLY A 68 -28.55 -1.64 -6.51
C GLY A 68 -27.30 -2.34 -6.06
N PHE A 69 -26.43 -2.58 -7.03
CA PHE A 69 -25.13 -3.21 -6.84
C PHE A 69 -24.03 -2.20 -7.15
N GLY A 70 -22.91 -2.34 -6.45
CA GLY A 70 -21.70 -1.59 -6.75
C GLY A 70 -20.48 -2.47 -6.67
N ALA A 71 -19.41 -1.95 -7.26
CA ALA A 71 -18.09 -2.51 -7.24
C ALA A 71 -17.12 -1.44 -6.74
N ASP A 72 -16.24 -1.86 -5.84
CA ASP A 72 -15.15 -1.05 -5.34
C ASP A 72 -13.82 -1.65 -5.79
N LEU A 73 -12.86 -0.80 -6.10
CA LEU A 73 -11.51 -1.19 -6.49
C LEU A 73 -10.52 -0.17 -5.94
N THR A 74 -9.62 -0.65 -5.08
CA THR A 74 -8.56 0.13 -4.47
C THR A 74 -7.22 -0.45 -4.90
N THR A 75 -6.41 0.34 -5.60
CA THR A 75 -5.05 -0.04 -6.00
C THR A 75 -4.05 0.77 -5.21
N ARG A 76 -3.13 0.10 -4.52
CA ARG A 76 -2.12 0.73 -3.65
C ARG A 76 -0.74 0.30 -4.09
N TYR A 77 0.17 1.26 -4.23
CA TYR A 77 1.54 1.01 -4.64
C TYR A 77 2.50 1.69 -3.67
N GLY A 78 3.34 0.89 -3.02
CA GLY A 78 4.39 1.40 -2.16
C GLY A 78 5.60 1.85 -2.97
N LEU A 79 6.02 3.10 -2.76
CA LEU A 79 7.08 3.76 -3.52
C LEU A 79 8.47 3.39 -2.98
N LEU A 80 9.49 4.16 -3.38
CA LEU A 80 10.91 3.93 -3.07
C LEU A 80 11.26 3.91 -1.57
N LYS A 81 10.41 4.49 -0.71
CA LYS A 81 10.51 4.49 0.75
C LYS A 81 9.37 3.67 1.33
N GLU A 82 9.63 2.90 2.37
CA GLU A 82 8.58 2.10 3.05
C GLU A 82 7.46 2.93 3.63
N GLN A 83 7.73 4.20 3.92
CA GLN A 83 6.76 5.10 4.55
C GLN A 83 5.79 5.71 3.55
N LEU A 84 6.02 5.58 2.24
CA LEU A 84 5.29 6.32 1.21
C LEU A 84 4.52 5.37 0.30
N GLU A 85 3.22 5.63 0.18
CA GLU A 85 2.28 4.87 -0.65
C GLU A 85 1.46 5.82 -1.52
N VAL A 86 1.15 5.38 -2.73
CA VAL A 86 0.15 6.03 -3.59
C VAL A 86 -1.04 5.09 -3.72
N SER A 87 -2.24 5.62 -3.66
CA SER A 87 -3.48 4.86 -3.82
C SER A 87 -4.39 5.47 -4.88
N LEU A 88 -5.12 4.61 -5.58
CA LEU A 88 -6.20 4.94 -6.47
C LEU A 88 -7.44 4.18 -6.02
N ASP A 89 -8.48 4.90 -5.65
CA ASP A 89 -9.74 4.36 -5.15
C ASP A 89 -10.84 4.64 -6.19
N LEU A 90 -11.51 3.59 -6.65
CA LEU A 90 -12.58 3.64 -7.64
C LEU A 90 -13.84 2.97 -7.08
N GLN A 91 -14.99 3.63 -7.22
CA GLN A 91 -16.28 3.07 -6.85
C GLN A 91 -17.26 3.27 -8.00
N TYR A 92 -17.81 2.16 -8.50
CA TYR A 92 -18.82 2.14 -9.55
C TYR A 92 -20.12 1.58 -8.99
N GLN A 93 -21.26 2.21 -9.30
CA GLN A 93 -22.55 1.80 -8.79
C GLN A 93 -23.59 1.79 -9.92
N ILE A 94 -24.51 0.82 -9.84
CA ILE A 94 -25.71 0.72 -10.65
C ILE A 94 -26.88 0.52 -9.69
N ASP A 95 -27.86 1.40 -9.75
CA ASP A 95 -29.07 1.27 -8.94
C ASP A 95 -30.34 1.66 -9.69
N HIS A 96 -31.45 1.22 -9.12
CA HIS A 96 -32.79 1.54 -9.55
C HIS A 96 -33.35 2.58 -8.59
N TYR A 97 -33.53 3.81 -9.07
CA TYR A 97 -34.03 4.93 -8.28
C TYR A 97 -35.52 5.13 -8.54
N THR A 98 -36.32 5.06 -7.49
CA THR A 98 -37.77 5.27 -7.53
C THR A 98 -38.15 6.39 -6.58
N ALA A 99 -38.82 7.43 -7.09
CA ALA A 99 -39.35 8.55 -6.33
C ALA A 99 -40.80 8.83 -6.76
N GLY A 100 -41.76 8.28 -6.03
CA GLY A 100 -43.18 8.34 -6.41
C GLY A 100 -43.44 7.70 -7.77
N ILE A 101 -43.81 8.52 -8.77
CA ILE A 101 -44.10 8.08 -10.15
C ILE A 101 -42.82 8.06 -11.01
N PHE A 102 -41.76 8.73 -10.56
CA PHE A 102 -40.50 8.77 -11.29
C PHE A 102 -39.67 7.53 -11.01
N ASN A 103 -39.23 6.87 -12.07
CA ASN A 103 -38.34 5.73 -12.02
C ASN A 103 -37.18 5.96 -12.99
N LYS A 104 -35.95 5.78 -12.50
CA LYS A 104 -34.74 5.93 -13.30
C LYS A 104 -33.69 4.91 -12.89
N ASN A 105 -33.10 4.24 -13.88
CA ASN A 105 -31.88 3.46 -13.69
C ASN A 105 -30.68 4.40 -13.69
N ARG A 106 -29.92 4.46 -12.59
CA ARG A 106 -28.68 5.23 -12.50
C ARG A 106 -27.50 4.29 -12.61
N LYS A 107 -26.44 4.74 -13.30
CA LYS A 107 -25.17 4.03 -13.39
C LYS A 107 -24.03 5.01 -13.54
N GLY A 108 -22.90 4.75 -12.88
CA GLY A 108 -21.76 5.65 -12.97
C GLY A 108 -20.69 5.38 -11.94
N LEU A 109 -19.57 6.09 -12.12
CA LEU A 109 -18.51 6.17 -11.13
C LEU A 109 -18.94 7.13 -10.02
N ARG A 110 -19.24 6.59 -8.85
CA ARG A 110 -19.66 7.36 -7.68
C ARG A 110 -18.47 8.06 -7.02
N GLN A 111 -17.31 7.41 -7.00
CA GLN A 111 -16.09 7.97 -6.43
C GLN A 111 -14.88 7.59 -7.26
N THR A 112 -13.98 8.55 -7.46
CA THR A 112 -12.63 8.33 -7.98
C THR A 112 -11.70 9.21 -7.17
N THR A 113 -10.76 8.62 -6.44
CA THR A 113 -9.84 9.36 -5.59
C THR A 113 -8.42 8.90 -5.87
N LEU A 114 -7.52 9.83 -6.15
CA LEU A 114 -6.09 9.58 -6.22
C LEU A 114 -5.43 10.21 -4.99
N GLY A 115 -4.63 9.45 -4.26
CA GLY A 115 -3.99 9.96 -3.06
C GLY A 115 -2.62 9.37 -2.77
N ALA A 116 -1.97 9.99 -1.79
CA ALA A 116 -0.68 9.58 -1.27
C ALA A 116 -0.73 9.57 0.26
N LYS A 117 -0.12 8.54 0.85
CA LYS A 117 -0.02 8.32 2.29
C LYS A 117 1.43 8.34 2.72
N TYR A 118 1.72 9.02 3.83
CA TYR A 118 3.05 9.06 4.42
C TYR A 118 3.02 8.74 5.92
N LEU A 119 3.81 7.74 6.33
CA LEU A 119 3.98 7.34 7.73
C LEU A 119 5.02 8.24 8.42
N PHE A 120 4.56 9.14 9.28
CA PHE A 120 5.41 10.08 10.03
C PHE A 120 6.14 9.39 11.18
N TYR A 121 5.40 8.57 11.94
CA TYR A 121 5.91 7.96 13.16
C TYR A 121 5.49 6.50 13.27
N ASP A 122 6.48 5.66 13.53
CA ASP A 122 6.31 4.23 13.79
C ASP A 122 6.90 3.89 15.17
N PRO A 123 6.06 3.53 16.16
CA PRO A 123 6.51 3.16 17.50
C PRO A 123 7.30 1.85 17.52
N PHE A 124 7.13 0.97 16.53
CA PHE A 124 7.74 -0.36 16.46
C PHE A 124 9.00 -0.39 15.59
N LYS A 125 9.43 0.74 15.03
CA LYS A 125 10.63 0.84 14.16
C LYS A 125 11.92 0.31 14.79
N LYS A 126 12.01 0.26 16.13
CA LYS A 126 13.18 -0.28 16.86
C LYS A 126 13.10 -1.79 17.12
N GLY A 127 12.07 -2.46 16.61
CA GLY A 127 11.76 -3.87 16.83
C GLY A 127 10.96 -4.11 18.11
N GLU A 128 10.33 -5.29 18.21
CA GLU A 128 9.68 -5.73 19.44
C GLU A 128 10.70 -5.88 20.58
N LYS A 129 10.26 -5.62 21.83
CA LYS A 129 11.09 -5.91 23.00
C LYS A 129 11.38 -7.40 23.04
N LYS A 130 12.66 -7.76 23.14
CA LYS A 130 13.06 -9.15 23.33
C LYS A 130 12.47 -9.68 24.65
N PRO A 131 11.94 -10.92 24.67
CA PRO A 131 11.38 -11.51 25.88
C PRO A 131 12.48 -11.63 26.95
N ASN A 132 12.15 -11.25 28.19
CA ASN A 132 13.05 -11.39 29.32
C ASN A 132 12.99 -12.84 29.83
N ILE A 133 14.09 -13.58 29.68
CA ILE A 133 14.19 -14.98 30.10
C ILE A 133 14.19 -15.18 31.63
N TYR A 134 14.42 -14.12 32.42
CA TYR A 134 14.57 -14.23 33.88
C TYR A 134 13.30 -13.89 34.67
N SER A 135 12.33 -13.18 34.09
CA SER A 135 11.16 -12.71 34.83
C SER A 135 9.87 -12.87 34.04
N TRP A 136 9.02 -13.79 34.49
CA TRP A 136 7.67 -13.97 33.96
C TRP A 136 6.84 -12.68 34.09
N ARG A 137 6.92 -12.01 35.25
CA ARG A 137 6.19 -10.76 35.50
C ARG A 137 6.67 -9.62 34.59
N ALA A 138 7.95 -9.57 34.22
CA ALA A 138 8.44 -8.56 33.28
C ALA A 138 7.85 -8.73 31.88
N ASN A 139 7.53 -9.96 31.47
CA ASN A 139 6.93 -10.26 30.16
C ASN A 139 5.41 -10.10 30.12
N HIS A 140 4.73 -10.17 31.27
CA HIS A 140 3.26 -10.12 31.38
C HIS A 140 2.73 -8.77 31.92
N LYS A 141 3.61 -7.82 32.23
CA LYS A 141 3.20 -6.44 32.57
C LYS A 141 2.74 -5.71 31.32
N PHE A 142 1.72 -4.86 31.49
CA PHE A 142 1.23 -3.99 30.42
C PHE A 142 2.34 -3.05 29.94
N ASP A 143 2.60 -3.03 28.63
CA ASP A 143 3.64 -2.19 28.05
C ASP A 143 3.04 -0.86 27.59
N TRP A 144 3.25 0.19 28.38
CA TRP A 144 2.80 1.55 28.06
C TRP A 144 3.28 2.07 26.70
N LYS A 145 4.37 1.55 26.14
CA LYS A 145 4.80 1.92 24.78
C LYS A 145 3.79 1.51 23.69
N ARG A 146 2.98 0.48 23.94
CA ARG A 146 1.93 0.00 23.02
C ARG A 146 0.75 0.98 22.90
N LEU A 147 0.59 1.88 23.85
CA LEU A 147 -0.40 2.95 23.78
C LEU A 147 0.00 4.06 22.80
N ILE A 148 1.29 4.15 22.43
CA ILE A 148 1.76 5.17 21.50
C ILE A 148 1.31 4.78 20.08
N PRO A 149 0.50 5.60 19.40
CA PRO A 149 0.03 5.27 18.06
C PRO A 149 1.13 5.41 17.02
N ALA A 150 1.04 4.61 15.96
CA ALA A 150 1.63 4.96 14.68
C ALA A 150 0.81 6.11 14.06
N ILE A 151 1.49 7.10 13.48
CA ILE A 151 0.85 8.31 12.94
C ILE A 151 1.22 8.44 11.47
N SER A 152 0.20 8.51 10.61
CA SER A 152 0.37 8.79 9.19
C SER A 152 -0.59 9.87 8.71
N GLY A 153 -0.22 10.51 7.61
CA GLY A 153 -1.05 11.48 6.91
C GLY A 153 -1.35 10.99 5.52
N TYR A 154 -2.57 11.21 5.07
CA TYR A 154 -3.00 10.95 3.70
C TYR A 154 -3.52 12.25 3.10
N VAL A 155 -3.13 12.50 1.85
CA VAL A 155 -3.63 13.59 1.03
C VAL A 155 -4.10 13.02 -0.29
N GLY A 156 -5.24 13.47 -0.79
CA GLY A 156 -5.79 13.00 -2.04
C GLY A 156 -6.60 14.06 -2.76
N VAL A 157 -6.97 13.74 -3.99
CA VAL A 157 -7.85 14.55 -4.83
C VAL A 157 -8.95 13.63 -5.33
N ASN A 158 -10.19 13.99 -5.02
CA ASN A 158 -11.34 13.35 -5.64
C ASN A 158 -11.57 13.95 -7.02
N TYR A 159 -11.92 13.10 -7.97
CA TYR A 159 -12.42 13.46 -9.27
C TYR A 159 -13.90 13.11 -9.36
N THR A 160 -14.73 14.11 -9.61
CA THR A 160 -16.18 13.93 -9.80
C THR A 160 -16.48 13.87 -11.29
N MET A 161 -16.87 12.70 -11.78
CA MET A 161 -17.35 12.53 -13.15
C MET A 161 -18.82 12.93 -13.24
N ASN A 162 -19.19 13.69 -14.27
CA ASN A 162 -20.59 14.10 -14.47
C ASN A 162 -21.47 12.86 -14.78
N ASN A 163 -22.28 12.46 -13.82
CA ASN A 163 -23.21 11.34 -13.90
C ASN A 163 -24.34 11.52 -12.86
N ASP A 164 -25.26 10.55 -12.79
CA ASP A 164 -26.43 10.61 -11.91
C ASP A 164 -26.12 10.61 -10.40
N TYR A 165 -24.86 10.36 -10.00
CA TYR A 165 -24.38 10.40 -8.62
C TYR A 165 -23.60 11.68 -8.27
N ALA A 166 -23.30 12.52 -9.26
CA ALA A 166 -22.57 13.76 -9.03
C ALA A 166 -23.43 14.74 -8.21
N ILE A 167 -22.81 15.40 -7.23
CA ILE A 167 -23.51 16.44 -6.47
C ILE A 167 -23.67 17.67 -7.39
N PRO A 168 -24.87 18.28 -7.48
CA PRO A 168 -25.08 19.50 -8.26
C PRO A 168 -24.11 20.62 -7.84
N ASP A 169 -23.58 21.36 -8.83
CA ASP A 169 -22.59 22.45 -8.65
C ASP A 169 -21.29 22.03 -7.93
N GLU A 170 -20.93 20.76 -7.96
CA GLU A 170 -19.67 20.28 -7.40
C GLU A 170 -18.47 20.56 -8.33
N LEU A 171 -17.33 20.89 -7.72
CA LEU A 171 -16.06 21.02 -8.43
C LEU A 171 -15.62 19.66 -8.98
N ALA A 172 -15.13 19.64 -10.22
CA ALA A 172 -14.61 18.43 -10.85
C ALA A 172 -13.44 17.81 -10.06
N PHE A 173 -12.65 18.63 -9.38
CA PHE A 173 -11.57 18.20 -8.50
C PHE A 173 -11.75 18.79 -7.11
N SER A 174 -11.70 17.93 -6.09
CA SER A 174 -11.84 18.35 -4.71
C SER A 174 -10.75 17.72 -3.83
N PRO A 175 -9.89 18.50 -3.17
CA PRO A 175 -8.88 17.96 -2.25
C PRO A 175 -9.48 17.25 -1.04
N LYS A 176 -8.73 16.28 -0.51
CA LYS A 176 -9.03 15.48 0.67
C LYS A 176 -7.77 15.36 1.53
N ALA A 177 -7.93 15.45 2.84
CA ALA A 177 -6.86 15.21 3.80
C ALA A 177 -7.36 14.30 4.92
N VAL A 178 -6.50 13.37 5.37
CA VAL A 178 -6.81 12.45 6.46
C VAL A 178 -5.60 12.32 7.38
N LEU A 179 -5.84 12.45 8.68
CA LEU A 179 -4.89 12.09 9.72
C LEU A 179 -5.26 10.71 10.26
N ILE A 180 -4.30 9.79 10.27
CA ILE A 180 -4.51 8.39 10.64
C ILE A 180 -3.65 8.08 11.86
N THR A 181 -4.27 7.51 12.88
CA THR A 181 -3.59 7.00 14.07
C THR A 181 -3.95 5.55 14.29
N GLN A 182 -2.95 4.71 14.56
CA GLN A 182 -3.15 3.28 14.78
C GLN A 182 -2.48 2.83 16.07
N HIS A 183 -3.28 2.30 16.99
CA HIS A 183 -2.84 1.74 18.26
C HIS A 183 -2.85 0.22 18.21
N HIS A 184 -1.75 -0.39 18.63
CA HIS A 184 -1.65 -1.85 18.84
C HIS A 184 -1.68 -2.13 20.33
N LEU A 185 -2.88 -2.25 20.90
CA LEU A 185 -3.05 -2.45 22.36
C LEU A 185 -2.45 -3.79 22.80
N ASP A 186 -2.73 -4.84 22.03
CA ASP A 186 -2.15 -6.16 22.19
C ASP A 186 -1.94 -6.81 20.82
N ARG A 187 -1.44 -8.05 20.79
CA ARG A 187 -1.26 -8.83 19.55
C ARG A 187 -2.54 -9.06 18.77
N ARG A 188 -3.70 -8.98 19.43
CA ARG A 188 -5.01 -9.26 18.84
C ARG A 188 -5.85 -8.02 18.60
N TRP A 189 -5.60 -6.93 19.32
CA TRP A 189 -6.43 -5.73 19.30
C TRP A 189 -5.72 -4.59 18.60
N VAL A 190 -6.30 -4.14 17.50
CA VAL A 190 -5.84 -2.98 16.74
C VAL A 190 -6.96 -1.96 16.71
N ILE A 191 -6.66 -0.72 17.08
CA ILE A 191 -7.59 0.40 16.98
C ILE A 191 -7.02 1.39 15.98
N VAL A 192 -7.79 1.68 14.94
CA VAL A 192 -7.47 2.66 13.91
C VAL A 192 -8.44 3.83 14.06
N THR A 193 -7.91 5.04 14.02
CA THR A 193 -8.72 6.27 14.07
C THR A 193 -8.28 7.20 12.95
N ASN A 194 -9.24 7.58 12.11
CA ASN A 194 -9.01 8.42 10.94
C ASN A 194 -9.83 9.69 11.09
N PHE A 195 -9.17 10.84 11.16
CA PHE A 195 -9.83 12.15 11.08
C PHE A 195 -9.71 12.64 9.66
N PHE A 196 -10.83 12.88 8.99
CA PHE A 196 -10.83 13.28 7.58
C PHE A 196 -11.49 14.64 7.38
N ALA A 197 -10.99 15.36 6.39
CA ALA A 197 -11.61 16.52 5.77
C ALA A 197 -11.69 16.22 4.27
N ASP A 198 -12.90 16.05 3.77
CA ASP A 198 -13.18 15.66 2.40
C ASP A 198 -13.82 16.81 1.63
N LYS A 199 -13.56 16.85 0.31
CA LYS A 199 -14.06 17.86 -0.60
C LYS A 199 -13.74 19.29 -0.13
N ILE A 200 -12.51 19.51 0.33
CA ILE A 200 -11.99 20.81 0.78
C ILE A 200 -12.20 21.81 -0.37
N ILE A 201 -12.67 23.03 -0.08
CA ILE A 201 -13.06 24.09 -1.04
C ILE A 201 -14.38 23.88 -1.81
N SER A 202 -15.01 22.70 -1.77
CA SER A 202 -16.30 22.45 -2.41
C SER A 202 -17.47 22.86 -1.49
N LYS A 203 -18.64 23.17 -2.07
CA LYS A 203 -19.90 23.35 -1.31
C LYS A 203 -20.30 22.08 -0.54
N ALA A 204 -19.87 20.92 -1.03
CA ALA A 204 -20.10 19.61 -0.41
C ALA A 204 -19.01 19.22 0.61
N PHE A 205 -18.25 20.20 1.11
CA PHE A 205 -17.26 20.00 2.17
C PHE A 205 -17.87 19.26 3.37
N ASN A 206 -17.14 18.25 3.83
CA ASN A 206 -17.48 17.50 5.02
C ASN A 206 -16.22 17.07 5.76
N TYR A 207 -16.37 16.85 7.06
CA TYR A 207 -15.31 16.37 7.91
C TYR A 207 -15.88 15.38 8.91
N GLY A 208 -15.00 14.61 9.54
CA GLY A 208 -15.47 13.59 10.45
C GLY A 208 -14.38 12.69 10.96
N TYR A 209 -14.81 11.56 11.49
CA TYR A 209 -13.92 10.54 12.01
C TYR A 209 -14.38 9.15 11.59
N VAL A 210 -13.45 8.20 11.56
CA VAL A 210 -13.71 6.77 11.49
C VAL A 210 -12.90 6.11 12.60
N ILE A 211 -13.56 5.40 13.51
CA ILE A 211 -12.91 4.59 14.54
C ILE A 211 -13.21 3.14 14.21
N THR A 212 -12.16 2.35 13.98
CA THR A 212 -12.26 0.91 13.69
C THR A 212 -11.50 0.14 14.75
N VAL A 213 -12.18 -0.86 15.32
CA VAL A 213 -11.61 -1.81 16.27
C VAL A 213 -11.58 -3.16 15.60
N THR A 214 -10.38 -3.71 15.43
CA THR A 214 -10.16 -5.03 14.84
C THR A 214 -9.66 -5.99 15.90
N TYR A 215 -10.28 -7.17 15.95
CA TYR A 215 -9.92 -8.28 16.83
C TYR A 215 -9.49 -9.50 16.03
N GLY A 216 -8.22 -9.89 16.17
CA GLY A 216 -7.67 -11.13 15.64
C GLY A 216 -8.13 -12.33 16.47
N ILE A 217 -9.06 -13.11 15.94
CA ILE A 217 -9.62 -14.30 16.59
C ILE A 217 -8.56 -15.40 16.60
N ASN A 218 -7.91 -15.61 15.46
CA ASN A 218 -6.78 -16.52 15.26
C ASN A 218 -5.91 -16.03 14.08
N GLU A 219 -4.93 -16.83 13.64
CA GLU A 219 -4.00 -16.49 12.55
C GLU A 219 -4.67 -16.30 11.18
N LYS A 220 -5.92 -16.73 11.01
CA LYS A 220 -6.65 -16.60 9.74
C LYS A 220 -7.88 -15.71 9.81
N TRP A 221 -8.53 -15.65 10.96
CA TRP A 221 -9.79 -14.95 11.14
C TRP A 221 -9.60 -13.70 11.97
N SER A 222 -10.11 -12.58 11.46
CA SER A 222 -10.30 -11.38 12.27
C SER A 222 -11.70 -10.80 12.07
N ALA A 223 -12.21 -10.16 13.11
CA ALA A 223 -13.47 -9.45 13.09
C ALA A 223 -13.22 -7.96 13.34
N MET A 224 -14.06 -7.11 12.77
CA MET A 224 -13.95 -5.66 12.93
C MET A 224 -15.30 -5.04 13.29
N LEU A 225 -15.23 -3.94 14.05
CA LEU A 225 -16.34 -3.05 14.31
C LEU A 225 -15.87 -1.61 14.03
N GLU A 226 -16.62 -0.89 13.21
CA GLU A 226 -16.30 0.46 12.78
C GLU A 226 -17.47 1.41 13.07
N ASN A 227 -17.14 2.60 13.57
CA ASN A 227 -18.04 3.73 13.70
C ASN A 227 -17.49 4.91 12.91
N LYS A 228 -18.27 5.41 11.97
CA LYS A 228 -17.95 6.55 11.12
C LYS A 228 -18.92 7.68 11.39
N GLY A 229 -18.41 8.82 11.85
CA GLY A 229 -19.18 10.05 12.02
C GLY A 229 -18.85 11.02 10.90
N ILE A 230 -19.86 11.49 10.17
CA ILE A 230 -19.72 12.48 9.09
C ILE A 230 -20.51 13.73 9.46
N LYS A 231 -19.87 14.88 9.32
CA LYS A 231 -20.50 16.20 9.49
C LYS A 231 -20.16 17.09 8.30
N GLY A 232 -21.21 17.54 7.62
CA GLY A 232 -21.13 18.46 6.50
C GLY A 232 -22.49 19.11 6.26
N ASN A 233 -22.51 20.17 5.45
CA ASN A 233 -23.75 20.87 5.13
C ASN A 233 -24.64 20.07 4.18
N TYR A 234 -24.03 19.32 3.26
CA TYR A 234 -24.74 18.48 2.29
C TYR A 234 -25.19 17.13 2.89
N TYR A 235 -24.32 16.51 3.69
CA TYR A 235 -24.57 15.22 4.29
C TYR A 235 -23.90 15.14 5.67
N SER A 236 -24.64 14.62 6.63
CA SER A 236 -24.14 14.35 7.98
C SER A 236 -24.85 13.13 8.52
N ASP A 237 -24.09 12.17 9.03
CA ASP A 237 -24.63 10.89 9.47
C ASP A 237 -23.65 10.15 10.38
N GLY A 238 -24.15 9.13 11.08
CA GLY A 238 -23.33 8.13 11.75
C GLY A 238 -23.53 6.78 11.06
N ILE A 239 -22.45 6.08 10.74
CA ILE A 239 -22.48 4.77 10.09
C ILE A 239 -21.76 3.78 10.99
N PHE A 240 -22.39 2.63 11.20
CA PHE A 240 -21.80 1.48 11.86
C PHE A 240 -21.55 0.38 10.85
N THR A 241 -20.33 -0.14 10.84
CA THR A 241 -19.95 -1.25 9.96
C THR A 241 -19.39 -2.36 10.82
N THR A 242 -19.80 -3.59 10.56
CA THR A 242 -19.21 -4.78 11.14
C THR A 242 -18.82 -5.72 10.03
N GLY A 243 -17.71 -6.43 10.22
CA GLY A 243 -17.21 -7.33 9.19
C GLY A 243 -16.27 -8.38 9.73
N ILE A 244 -16.04 -9.38 8.91
CA ILE A 244 -15.13 -10.49 9.17
C ILE A 244 -14.19 -10.64 7.99
N THR A 245 -13.00 -11.15 8.28
CA THR A 245 -11.97 -11.40 7.29
C THR A 245 -11.38 -12.79 7.47
N TYR A 246 -10.98 -13.37 6.36
CA TYR A 246 -10.34 -14.66 6.30
C TYR A 246 -9.07 -14.59 5.44
N LEU A 247 -7.91 -14.82 6.06
CA LEU A 247 -6.62 -14.90 5.40
C LEU A 247 -6.47 -16.30 4.78
N LEU A 248 -6.51 -16.38 3.45
CA LEU A 248 -6.29 -17.64 2.74
C LEU A 248 -4.81 -17.98 2.78
N ASN A 249 -4.01 -17.02 2.34
CA ASN A 249 -2.56 -17.08 2.25
C ASN A 249 -1.99 -15.73 2.70
N LYS A 250 -0.67 -15.66 2.98
CA LYS A 250 0.02 -14.41 3.37
C LYS A 250 -0.23 -13.20 2.45
N ASN A 251 -0.57 -13.46 1.19
CA ASN A 251 -0.80 -12.46 0.14
C ASN A 251 -2.26 -12.34 -0.32
N LEU A 252 -3.20 -13.11 0.23
CA LEU A 252 -4.59 -13.16 -0.22
C LEU A 252 -5.56 -13.25 0.95
N GLN A 253 -6.49 -12.30 1.02
CA GLN A 253 -7.52 -12.22 2.05
C GLN A 253 -8.90 -12.07 1.42
N LEU A 254 -9.90 -12.72 2.01
CA LEU A 254 -11.32 -12.51 1.73
C LEU A 254 -11.96 -11.74 2.86
N ASP A 255 -12.97 -10.95 2.55
CA ASP A 255 -13.72 -10.16 3.51
C ASP A 255 -15.22 -10.17 3.25
N ALA A 256 -15.99 -9.99 4.31
CA ALA A 256 -17.43 -9.81 4.29
C ALA A 256 -17.82 -8.74 5.30
N SER A 257 -18.74 -7.85 4.93
CA SER A 257 -19.22 -6.81 5.84
C SER A 257 -20.66 -6.39 5.60
N ILE A 258 -21.22 -5.78 6.65
CA ILE A 258 -22.52 -5.13 6.64
C ILE A 258 -22.38 -3.76 7.31
N SER A 259 -22.97 -2.75 6.70
CA SER A 259 -22.97 -1.37 7.20
C SER A 259 -24.39 -0.85 7.28
N LYS A 260 -24.70 -0.16 8.38
CA LYS A 260 -25.98 0.53 8.57
C LYS A 260 -25.75 1.90 9.17
N ASN A 261 -26.49 2.90 8.70
CA ASN A 261 -26.44 4.25 9.26
C ASN A 261 -27.49 4.49 10.35
N ILE A 262 -27.36 5.62 11.05
CA ILE A 262 -28.24 5.99 12.16
C ILE A 262 -29.42 6.83 11.67
N LYS A 263 -29.21 7.70 10.67
CA LYS A 263 -30.28 8.58 10.17
C LYS A 263 -31.19 7.87 9.17
N SER A 264 -32.39 8.44 9.02
CA SER A 264 -33.38 8.07 8.00
C SER A 264 -33.45 9.05 6.83
N THR A 265 -32.44 9.93 6.70
CA THR A 265 -32.34 11.01 5.71
C THR A 265 -30.98 11.02 5.01
N PRO A 266 -30.66 9.99 4.20
CA PRO A 266 -31.38 8.74 3.97
C PRO A 266 -31.10 7.66 5.04
N ASP A 267 -31.87 6.57 5.10
CA ASP A 267 -31.54 5.27 5.72
C ASP A 267 -30.76 4.44 4.69
N LEU A 268 -29.66 3.83 5.12
CA LEU A 268 -28.64 3.19 4.31
C LEU A 268 -28.29 1.82 4.89
N LEU A 269 -28.40 0.80 4.05
CA LEU A 269 -27.95 -0.55 4.34
C LEU A 269 -27.02 -1.03 3.20
N TYR A 270 -25.78 -1.34 3.55
CA TYR A 270 -24.80 -1.90 2.62
C TYR A 270 -24.39 -3.29 3.09
N GLY A 271 -24.30 -4.24 2.17
CA GLY A 271 -23.71 -5.56 2.41
C GLY A 271 -22.73 -5.90 1.31
N GLY A 272 -21.53 -6.35 1.65
CA GLY A 272 -20.47 -6.56 0.66
C GLY A 272 -19.55 -7.73 0.95
N LEU A 273 -18.94 -8.22 -0.12
CA LEU A 273 -17.87 -9.22 -0.12
C LEU A 273 -16.67 -8.65 -0.86
N GLY A 274 -15.46 -8.99 -0.40
CA GLY A 274 -14.23 -8.46 -0.97
C GLY A 274 -13.09 -9.46 -1.00
N VAL A 275 -12.09 -9.09 -1.81
CA VAL A 275 -10.85 -9.81 -2.02
C VAL A 275 -9.71 -8.80 -1.99
N SER A 276 -8.68 -9.07 -1.21
CA SER A 276 -7.43 -8.29 -1.17
C SER A 276 -6.26 -9.16 -1.58
N TRP A 277 -5.48 -8.71 -2.58
CA TRP A 277 -4.33 -9.45 -3.10
C TRP A 277 -3.08 -8.56 -3.14
N ARG A 278 -2.01 -9.03 -2.48
CA ARG A 278 -0.66 -8.46 -2.50
C ARG A 278 0.26 -9.13 -3.54
N PHE A 279 0.96 -8.30 -4.31
CA PHE A 279 2.01 -8.70 -5.24
C PHE A 279 3.36 -8.17 -4.77
N ASP A 280 4.22 -9.07 -4.28
CA ASP A 280 5.47 -8.77 -3.57
C ASP A 280 6.72 -9.35 -4.25
N LYS A 281 6.62 -9.79 -5.52
CA LYS A 281 7.71 -10.50 -6.25
C LYS A 281 9.06 -9.76 -6.32
N LYS A 282 9.10 -8.44 -6.07
CA LYS A 282 10.32 -7.62 -6.07
C LYS A 282 10.57 -6.91 -4.73
N HIS A 283 9.84 -7.28 -3.68
CA HIS A 283 10.03 -6.73 -2.35
C HIS A 283 11.29 -7.29 -1.71
N GLN A 284 12.04 -6.44 -1.01
CA GLN A 284 13.15 -6.82 -0.15
C GLN A 284 13.00 -6.03 1.12
N ASP A 285 12.86 -6.73 2.24
CA ASP A 285 12.75 -6.11 3.56
C ASP A 285 14.04 -5.31 3.83
N PRO A 286 13.96 -3.99 4.06
CA PRO A 286 15.14 -3.24 4.43
C PRO A 286 15.59 -3.67 5.82
N LYS A 287 16.87 -4.01 5.94
CA LYS A 287 17.47 -4.33 7.25
C LYS A 287 17.47 -3.07 8.11
N ILE A 288 16.63 -3.04 9.14
CA ILE A 288 16.58 -1.95 10.12
C ILE A 288 17.63 -2.21 11.20
N LYS A 289 18.56 -1.27 11.41
CA LYS A 289 19.48 -1.29 12.56
C LYS A 289 19.31 0.00 13.35
N ASN A 290 18.95 -0.11 14.63
CA ASN A 290 18.69 1.03 15.53
C ASN A 290 17.67 2.04 14.99
N GLY A 291 16.63 1.59 14.28
CA GLY A 291 15.56 2.44 13.76
C GLY A 291 15.90 3.26 12.51
N LYS A 292 17.04 2.99 11.86
CA LYS A 292 17.39 3.54 10.53
C LYS A 292 17.50 2.41 9.51
N GLU A 293 16.98 2.64 8.30
CA GLU A 293 17.20 1.75 7.16
C GLU A 293 18.70 1.70 6.86
N VAL A 294 19.29 0.51 6.91
CA VAL A 294 20.67 0.30 6.47
C VAL A 294 20.62 -0.06 5.00
N LYS A 295 20.98 0.88 4.12
CA LYS A 295 21.26 0.56 2.71
C LYS A 295 22.43 -0.42 2.67
N GLU A 296 22.26 -1.57 2.03
CA GLU A 296 23.40 -2.40 1.64
C GLU A 296 24.25 -1.60 0.64
N VAL A 297 25.23 -0.86 1.14
CA VAL A 297 26.30 -0.35 0.30
C VAL A 297 27.12 -1.57 -0.11
N LYS A 298 26.80 -2.19 -1.25
CA LYS A 298 27.66 -3.03 -2.12
C LYS A 298 28.90 -3.65 -1.46
N LYS A 299 28.77 -4.22 -0.27
CA LYS A 299 29.88 -4.74 0.54
C LYS A 299 29.99 -6.25 0.39
N GLU A 300 28.91 -6.90 0.01
CA GLU A 300 28.91 -8.31 -0.37
C GLU A 300 29.53 -8.53 -1.75
N GLU A 301 29.25 -7.67 -2.74
CA GLU A 301 29.97 -7.69 -4.03
C GLU A 301 31.48 -7.44 -3.86
N LYS A 302 31.87 -6.45 -3.04
CA LYS A 302 33.29 -6.18 -2.73
C LYS A 302 33.97 -7.25 -1.86
N ARG A 303 33.22 -8.07 -1.12
CA ARG A 303 33.77 -9.20 -0.34
C ARG A 303 33.91 -10.46 -1.19
N LYS A 304 32.98 -10.72 -2.12
CA LYS A 304 33.12 -11.78 -3.12
C LYS A 304 34.24 -11.50 -4.12
N SER A 305 34.45 -10.24 -4.54
CA SER A 305 35.56 -9.89 -5.43
C SER A 305 36.96 -9.93 -4.77
N LYS A 306 37.04 -10.13 -3.44
CA LYS A 306 38.31 -10.18 -2.69
C LYS A 306 38.77 -11.59 -2.31
N LYS A 307 37.95 -12.62 -2.51
CA LYS A 307 38.37 -14.02 -2.43
C LYS A 307 38.30 -14.63 -3.83
N GLY A 308 39.43 -14.53 -4.52
CA GLY A 308 39.59 -14.97 -5.89
C GLY A 308 39.35 -16.47 -6.08
N ILE A 309 38.59 -16.76 -7.13
CA ILE A 309 38.97 -17.55 -8.31
C ILE A 309 38.05 -16.98 -9.41
N LEU A 310 38.62 -16.29 -10.40
CA LEU A 310 37.86 -15.93 -11.60
C LEU A 310 37.45 -17.24 -12.29
N SER A 311 36.21 -17.34 -12.77
CA SER A 311 35.82 -18.50 -13.57
C SER A 311 36.60 -18.51 -14.90
N GLU A 312 36.80 -19.68 -15.51
CA GLU A 312 37.49 -19.80 -16.81
C GLU A 312 36.90 -18.87 -17.87
N GLU A 313 35.58 -18.69 -17.89
CA GLU A 313 34.90 -17.76 -18.81
C GLU A 313 35.28 -16.28 -18.58
N GLU A 314 35.57 -15.89 -17.33
CA GLU A 314 35.99 -14.52 -17.02
C GLU A 314 37.46 -14.28 -17.37
N LEU A 315 38.30 -15.31 -17.27
CA LEU A 315 39.70 -15.29 -17.73
C LEU A 315 39.79 -15.21 -19.25
N ASP A 316 38.98 -16.00 -19.97
CA ASP A 316 38.93 -15.97 -21.44
C ASP A 316 38.46 -14.62 -21.97
N LYS A 317 37.40 -14.05 -21.36
CA LYS A 317 36.92 -12.70 -21.73
C LYS A 317 37.95 -11.61 -21.41
N ALA A 318 38.77 -11.78 -20.37
CA ALA A 318 39.84 -10.85 -20.05
C ALA A 318 41.02 -10.97 -21.04
N ALA A 319 41.39 -12.19 -21.42
CA ALA A 319 42.42 -12.47 -22.42
C ALA A 319 42.01 -11.92 -23.80
N GLU A 320 40.77 -12.14 -24.23
CA GLU A 320 40.26 -11.67 -25.52
C GLU A 320 40.23 -10.12 -25.59
N LYS A 321 39.91 -9.45 -24.47
CA LYS A 321 39.96 -7.99 -24.37
C LYS A 321 41.40 -7.44 -24.42
N ALA A 322 42.33 -8.12 -23.76
CA ALA A 322 43.74 -7.73 -23.77
C ALA A 322 44.35 -7.89 -25.19
N GLU A 323 43.98 -8.95 -25.91
CA GLU A 323 44.43 -9.18 -27.28
C GLU A 323 43.85 -8.13 -28.25
N LYS A 324 42.56 -7.78 -28.10
CA LYS A 324 41.94 -6.68 -28.86
C LYS A 324 42.62 -5.33 -28.61
N GLN A 325 43.05 -5.05 -27.37
CA GLN A 325 43.80 -3.83 -27.06
C GLN A 325 45.21 -3.83 -27.65
N LYS A 326 45.93 -4.96 -27.62
CA LYS A 326 47.24 -5.07 -28.28
C LYS A 326 47.15 -4.81 -29.78
N ARG A 327 46.19 -5.45 -30.48
CA ARG A 327 45.98 -5.24 -31.92
C ARG A 327 45.63 -3.79 -32.27
N LYS A 328 44.91 -3.09 -31.37
CA LYS A 328 44.57 -1.67 -31.55
C LYS A 328 45.79 -0.76 -31.37
N ASN A 329 46.65 -1.05 -30.39
CA ASN A 329 47.87 -0.29 -30.16
C ASN A 329 48.94 -0.53 -31.25
N GLU A 330 49.04 -1.74 -31.80
CA GLU A 330 49.93 -2.03 -32.94
C GLU A 330 49.48 -1.31 -34.22
N LYS A 331 48.17 -1.25 -34.49
CA LYS A 331 47.64 -0.46 -35.62
C LYS A 331 47.97 1.03 -35.49
N ASN A 332 47.82 1.61 -34.30
CA ASN A 332 48.16 3.02 -34.06
C ASN A 332 49.66 3.30 -34.22
N LYS A 333 50.54 2.35 -33.88
CA LYS A 333 51.99 2.49 -34.06
C LYS A 333 52.43 2.51 -35.53
N ILE A 334 51.68 1.86 -36.43
CA ILE A 334 52.00 1.82 -37.86
C ILE A 334 51.57 3.13 -38.56
N GLU A 335 50.51 3.80 -38.08
CA GLU A 335 50.07 5.10 -38.62
C GLU A 335 51.02 6.26 -38.25
N GLU A 336 51.74 6.19 -37.12
CA GLU A 336 52.66 7.23 -36.66
C GLU A 336 53.99 7.29 -37.45
N VAL A 337 54.36 6.23 -38.17
CA VAL A 337 55.62 6.16 -38.95
C VAL A 337 55.34 6.41 -40.43
N LYS A 338 54.85 7.61 -40.78
CA LYS A 338 54.98 8.15 -42.14
C LYS A 338 55.92 9.36 -42.09
N PRO A 339 57.03 9.38 -42.85
CA PRO A 339 58.01 10.45 -42.75
C PRO A 339 57.48 11.76 -43.36
N VAL A 340 57.72 12.86 -42.66
CA VAL A 340 57.31 14.24 -43.01
C VAL A 340 58.32 14.82 -44.02
N GLU A 341 57.83 15.31 -45.17
CA GLU A 341 58.64 16.08 -46.14
C GLU A 341 59.04 17.46 -45.57
N GLU A 342 60.34 17.75 -45.59
CA GLU A 342 60.92 19.05 -45.24
C GLU A 342 60.56 20.14 -46.26
N LYS A 343 59.84 21.19 -45.81
CA LYS A 343 59.66 22.42 -46.60
C LYS A 343 60.79 23.41 -46.33
N LYS A 344 61.63 23.67 -47.35
CA LYS A 344 62.63 24.76 -47.37
C LYS A 344 61.96 26.14 -47.34
N LYS A 345 62.43 27.05 -46.46
CA LYS A 345 62.07 28.48 -46.47
C LYS A 345 62.96 29.26 -47.46
N ARG A 346 62.36 30.22 -48.17
CA ARG A 346 62.99 31.08 -49.18
C ARG A 346 63.60 32.32 -48.52
N VAL A 347 64.76 32.76 -49.00
CA VAL A 347 65.54 33.90 -48.51
C VAL A 347 65.17 35.10 -49.37
N ASP A 348 64.34 36.03 -48.91
CA ASP A 348 64.10 37.33 -49.58
C ASP A 348 63.55 38.46 -48.65
N ASP A 349 63.43 38.27 -47.32
CA ASP A 349 62.79 39.27 -46.44
C ASP A 349 63.78 40.06 -45.54
N LEU A 350 64.92 40.50 -46.07
CA LEU A 350 65.79 41.48 -45.39
C LEU A 350 66.48 42.40 -46.40
N GLU A 351 65.81 43.48 -46.80
CA GLU A 351 66.37 44.79 -47.17
C GLU A 351 65.20 45.71 -47.54
N ASP A 352 64.83 46.66 -46.69
CA ASP A 352 65.03 48.08 -47.03
C ASP A 352 64.73 49.05 -45.88
N SER A 353 65.65 50.02 -45.77
CA SER A 353 65.50 51.41 -45.33
C SER A 353 65.01 51.73 -43.90
N GLY A 354 65.96 52.26 -43.13
CA GLY A 354 65.67 53.36 -42.22
C GLY A 354 65.53 54.68 -42.98
N ASN A 355 64.59 55.51 -42.52
CA ASN A 355 64.77 56.95 -42.28
C ASN A 355 63.70 57.42 -41.28
#